data_AF-A0AA40CZM6-F1
#
_entry.id   AF-A0AA40CZM6-F1
#
_cell.length_a   1.000
_cell.length_b   1.000
_cell.length_c   1.000
_cell.angle_alpha   90.00
_cell.angle_beta   90.00
_cell.angle_gamma   90.00
#
_symmetry.space_group_name_H-M   'P 1'
#
loop_
_entity.id
_entity.type
_entity.pdbx_description
1 polymer ?
#
loop_
_entity_poly.entity_id
_entity_poly.type
_entity_poly.pdbx_seq_one_letter_code
_entity_poly.pdbx_strand_id
1 'polypeptide(L)'
;ITRNLHVALRQLRLTDRKRILWIDSVCINQADISEVNVQVQRMWAIYQHARQVLVFLGKEADDSGLAFDLLSKLSSVSDINDGARRITALLEDQSLQTRWEALFQLLRRPWWSRAWILQEYVVAKTVV
;
A
#
# COMPACT_ATOMS: atom_id res chain seq x y z
N ILE A 1 -9.21 -8.35 16.21
CA ILE A 1 -8.48 -7.24 15.53
C ILE A 1 -6.99 -7.49 15.66
N THR A 2 -6.25 -7.54 14.56
CA THR A 2 -4.80 -7.75 14.58
C THR A 2 -4.05 -6.49 15.06
N ARG A 3 -2.83 -6.65 15.58
CA ARG A 3 -1.98 -5.52 16.00
C ARG A 3 -1.75 -4.53 14.85
N ASN A 4 -1.54 -5.05 13.64
CA ASN A 4 -1.30 -4.24 12.45
C ASN A 4 -2.51 -3.35 12.13
N LEU A 5 -3.72 -3.92 12.11
CA LEU A 5 -4.95 -3.16 11.88
C LEU A 5 -5.21 -2.12 12.96
N HIS A 6 -4.93 -2.45 14.23
CA HIS A 6 -5.07 -1.48 15.32
C HIS A 6 -4.18 -0.24 15.12
N VAL A 7 -2.92 -0.43 14.75
CA VAL A 7 -1.99 0.67 14.46
C VAL A 7 -2.48 1.48 13.26
N ALA A 8 -2.87 0.81 12.17
CA ALA A 8 -3.41 1.45 10.97
C ALA A 8 -4.61 2.35 11.29
N LEU A 9 -5.60 1.82 12.03
CA LEU A 9 -6.80 2.56 12.42
C LEU A 9 -6.48 3.81 13.26
N ARG A 10 -5.48 3.73 14.15
CA ARG A 10 -5.03 4.89 14.93
C ARG A 10 -4.38 5.96 14.06
N GLN A 11 -3.56 5.58 13.08
CA GLN A 11 -2.89 6.52 12.18
C GLN A 11 -3.82 7.11 11.11
N LEU A 12 -4.82 6.34 10.65
CA LEU A 12 -5.80 6.79 9.67
C LEU A 12 -6.94 7.63 10.27
N ARG A 13 -7.02 7.71 11.61
CA ARG A 13 -8.04 8.48 12.31
C ARG A 13 -7.80 9.97 12.10
N LEU A 14 -8.82 10.66 11.60
CA LEU A 14 -8.83 12.11 11.51
C LEU A 14 -9.21 12.70 12.88
N THR A 15 -8.56 13.79 13.27
CA THR A 15 -8.75 14.43 14.58
C THR A 15 -10.03 15.25 14.67
N ASP A 16 -10.51 15.74 13.53
CA ASP A 16 -11.58 16.73 13.38
C ASP A 16 -12.90 16.12 12.89
N ARG A 17 -12.87 14.93 12.27
CA ARG A 17 -14.06 14.33 11.66
C ARG A 17 -14.03 12.81 11.64
N LYS A 18 -15.21 12.21 11.48
CA LYS A 18 -15.35 10.76 11.29
C LYS A 18 -14.84 10.36 9.91
N ARG A 19 -14.24 9.17 9.83
CA ARG A 19 -13.85 8.51 8.59
C ARG A 19 -14.62 7.20 8.48
N ILE A 20 -15.24 6.96 7.32
CA ILE A 20 -15.89 5.68 7.01
C ILE A 20 -14.85 4.81 6.32
N LEU A 21 -14.60 3.63 6.87
CA LEU A 21 -13.66 2.66 6.33
C LEU A 21 -14.39 1.34 6.17
N TRP A 22 -14.23 0.72 5.00
CA TRP A 22 -14.53 -0.69 4.83
C TRP A 22 -13.24 -1.48 5.05
N ILE A 23 -13.29 -2.46 5.94
CA ILE A 23 -12.16 -3.34 6.29
C ILE A 23 -12.73 -4.74 6.39
N ASP A 24 -12.32 -5.63 5.49
CA ASP A 24 -12.78 -7.03 5.39
C ASP A 24 -12.88 -7.76 6.75
N SER A 25 -11.84 -7.70 7.57
CA SER A 25 -11.76 -8.36 8.87
C SER A 25 -12.65 -7.74 9.97
N VAL A 26 -13.30 -6.61 9.67
CA VAL A 26 -14.23 -5.91 10.57
C VAL A 26 -15.66 -5.94 10.03
N CYS A 27 -15.81 -5.76 8.72
CA CYS A 27 -17.10 -5.61 8.04
C CYS A 27 -17.71 -6.94 7.59
N ILE A 28 -16.92 -8.01 7.51
CA ILE A 28 -17.38 -9.36 7.13
C ILE A 28 -17.42 -10.22 8.39
N ASN A 29 -18.53 -10.94 8.60
CA ASN A 29 -18.57 -11.96 9.64
C ASN A 29 -17.70 -13.16 9.24
N GLN A 30 -16.48 -13.20 9.75
CA GLN A 30 -15.52 -14.27 9.45
C GLN A 30 -15.94 -15.66 9.97
N ALA A 31 -16.93 -15.73 10.88
CA ALA A 31 -17.48 -17.00 11.37
C ALA A 31 -18.57 -17.58 10.45
N ASP A 32 -19.10 -16.78 9.51
CA ASP A 32 -20.10 -17.21 8.53
C ASP A 32 -19.43 -17.40 7.16
N ILE A 33 -19.14 -18.65 6.82
CA ILE A 33 -18.50 -19.03 5.56
C ILE A 33 -19.36 -18.63 4.35
N SER A 34 -20.69 -18.68 4.48
CA SER A 34 -21.59 -18.29 3.39
C SER A 34 -21.50 -16.78 3.14
N GLU A 35 -21.47 -15.96 4.19
CA GLU A 35 -21.24 -14.53 4.07
C GLU A 35 -19.86 -14.25 3.46
N VAL A 36 -18.80 -14.88 3.98
CA VAL A 36 -17.42 -14.71 3.47
C VAL A 36 -17.36 -14.98 1.97
N ASN A 37 -17.95 -16.08 1.51
CA ASN A 37 -17.96 -16.43 0.08
C ASN A 37 -18.67 -15.36 -0.77
N VAL A 38 -19.81 -14.85 -0.30
CA VAL A 38 -20.55 -13.77 -0.98
C VAL A 38 -19.74 -12.47 -0.99
N GLN A 39 -19.08 -12.13 0.12
CA GLN A 39 -18.31 -10.89 0.24
C GLN A 39 -17.04 -10.93 -0.61
N VAL A 40 -16.31 -12.06 -0.65
CA VAL A 40 -15.12 -12.25 -1.49
C VAL A 40 -15.46 -12.03 -2.96
N GLN A 41 -16.60 -12.54 -3.43
CA GLN A 41 -17.08 -12.29 -4.80
C GLN A 41 -17.42 -10.80 -5.06
N ARG A 42 -17.76 -10.05 -4.01
CA ARG A 42 -18.12 -8.61 -4.09
C ARG A 42 -16.93 -7.68 -3.88
N MET A 43 -15.78 -8.16 -3.39
CA MET A 43 -14.62 -7.31 -3.09
C MET A 43 -14.18 -6.45 -4.28
N TRP A 44 -14.25 -7.00 -5.49
CA TRP A 44 -14.01 -6.25 -6.72
C TRP A 44 -14.86 -4.99 -6.80
N ALA A 45 -16.19 -5.12 -6.64
CA ALA A 45 -17.12 -4.00 -6.72
C ALA A 45 -16.90 -3.00 -5.57
N ILE A 46 -16.54 -3.49 -4.38
CA ILE A 46 -16.23 -2.64 -3.23
C ILE A 46 -15.03 -1.74 -3.55
N TYR A 47 -13.91 -2.31 -4.02
CA TYR A 47 -12.73 -1.53 -4.40
C TYR A 47 -13.00 -0.60 -5.59
N GLN A 48 -13.78 -1.05 -6.57
CA GLN A 48 -14.18 -0.26 -7.74
C GLN A 48 -15.01 0.99 -7.36
N HIS A 49 -15.91 0.84 -6.40
CA HIS A 49 -16.82 1.91 -5.98
C HIS A 49 -16.29 2.72 -4.80
N ALA A 50 -15.23 2.26 -4.13
CA ALA A 50 -14.56 3.03 -3.09
C ALA A 50 -14.09 4.39 -3.62
N ARG A 51 -14.22 5.43 -2.79
CA ARG A 51 -13.68 6.75 -3.10
C ARG A 51 -12.16 6.70 -3.25
N GLN A 52 -11.50 5.99 -2.34
CA GLN A 52 -10.06 5.77 -2.28
C GLN A 52 -9.79 4.43 -1.59
N VAL A 53 -8.72 3.75 -1.98
CA VAL A 53 -8.17 2.58 -1.29
C VAL A 53 -6.90 3.02 -0.55
N LEU A 54 -6.85 2.74 0.75
CA LEU A 54 -5.74 3.13 1.61
C LEU A 54 -4.82 1.93 1.83
N VAL A 55 -3.58 2.02 1.39
CA VAL A 55 -2.59 0.95 1.53
C VAL A 55 -1.73 1.22 2.76
N PHE A 56 -1.91 0.40 3.80
CA PHE A 56 -1.08 0.48 5.00
C PHE A 56 0.12 -0.47 4.91
N LEU A 57 1.29 0.08 4.60
CA LEU A 57 2.55 -0.67 4.52
C LEU A 57 3.18 -0.95 5.90
N GLY A 58 2.47 -0.72 7.00
CA GLY A 58 2.99 -0.85 8.35
C GLY A 58 3.52 0.47 8.93
N LYS A 59 3.88 0.44 10.22
CA LYS A 59 4.47 1.60 10.91
C LYS A 59 5.79 1.99 10.23
N GLU A 60 6.15 3.26 10.34
CA GLU A 60 7.49 3.74 10.01
C GLU A 60 8.55 2.92 10.77
N ALA A 61 9.46 2.33 10.00
CA ALA A 61 10.52 1.42 10.42
C ALA A 61 11.47 1.18 9.23
N ASP A 62 12.65 0.62 9.48
CA ASP A 62 13.61 0.19 8.45
C ASP A 62 13.92 1.30 7.44
N ASP A 63 14.03 2.53 7.95
CA ASP A 63 14.26 3.75 7.18
C ASP A 63 13.25 3.98 6.04
N SER A 64 12.00 3.56 6.22
CA SER A 64 10.97 3.69 5.18
C SER A 64 10.78 5.11 4.65
N GLY A 65 11.09 6.15 5.43
CA GLY A 65 11.12 7.52 4.93
C GLY A 65 12.12 7.70 3.77
N LEU A 66 13.33 7.15 3.89
CA LEU A 66 14.34 7.15 2.83
C LEU A 66 13.88 6.36 1.59
N ALA A 67 13.13 5.28 1.79
CA ALA A 67 12.52 4.54 0.69
C ALA A 67 11.50 5.39 -0.07
N PHE A 68 10.63 6.12 0.63
CA PHE A 68 9.66 7.03 0.01
C PHE A 68 10.31 8.22 -0.69
N ASP A 69 11.42 8.74 -0.15
CA ASP A 69 12.22 9.77 -0.82
C ASP A 69 12.75 9.28 -2.17
N LEU A 70 13.28 8.05 -2.21
CA LEU A 70 13.77 7.43 -3.45
C LEU A 70 12.64 7.19 -4.45
N LEU A 71 11.51 6.65 -3.99
CA LEU A 71 10.33 6.43 -4.82
C LEU A 71 9.82 7.75 -5.43
N SER A 72 9.84 8.84 -4.66
CA SER A 72 9.43 10.17 -5.13
C SER A 72 10.36 10.70 -6.24
N LYS A 73 11.68 10.45 -6.11
CA LYS A 73 12.65 10.76 -7.17
C LYS A 73 12.41 9.92 -8.43
N LEU A 74 12.12 8.64 -8.27
CA LEU A 74 11.80 7.72 -9.37
C LEU A 74 10.48 8.08 -10.07
N SER A 75 9.45 8.50 -9.33
CA SER A 75 8.15 8.86 -9.92
C SER A 75 8.18 10.16 -10.74
N SER A 76 9.21 10.99 -10.57
CA SER A 76 9.40 12.21 -11.36
C SER A 76 9.95 11.97 -12.79
N VAL A 77 10.10 10.70 -13.19
CA VAL A 77 10.60 10.32 -14.51
C VAL A 77 9.41 10.11 -15.47
N SER A 78 9.17 11.09 -16.35
CA SER A 78 7.99 11.09 -17.24
C SER A 78 8.19 10.37 -18.58
N ASP A 79 9.43 10.06 -18.97
CA ASP A 79 9.76 9.41 -20.25
C ASP A 79 10.37 8.03 -20.01
N ILE A 80 9.81 6.98 -20.60
CA ILE A 80 10.25 5.59 -20.47
C ILE A 80 11.68 5.39 -21.01
N ASN A 81 12.06 6.14 -22.05
CA ASN A 81 13.42 6.08 -22.62
C ASN A 81 14.45 6.81 -21.75
N ASP A 82 14.02 7.82 -20.98
CA ASP A 82 14.83 8.48 -19.94
C ASP A 82 14.86 7.64 -18.64
N GLY A 83 13.80 6.85 -18.41
CA GLY A 83 13.61 5.94 -17.28
C GLY A 83 14.77 4.99 -17.07
N ALA A 84 15.14 4.24 -18.11
CA ALA A 84 16.24 3.27 -18.00
C ALA A 84 17.57 3.96 -17.63
N ARG A 85 17.90 5.09 -18.28
CA ARG A 85 19.15 5.83 -18.02
C ARG A 85 19.18 6.44 -16.62
N ARG A 86 18.08 7.02 -16.14
CA ARG A 86 17.98 7.57 -14.78
C ARG A 86 17.98 6.49 -13.72
N ILE A 87 17.32 5.36 -13.95
CA ILE A 87 17.41 4.20 -13.04
C ILE A 87 18.86 3.73 -12.95
N THR A 88 19.55 3.58 -14.08
CA THR A 88 20.99 3.23 -14.09
C THR A 88 21.82 4.26 -13.32
N ALA A 89 21.63 5.56 -13.56
CA ALA A 89 22.36 6.61 -12.84
C ALA A 89 22.08 6.60 -11.32
N LEU A 90 20.83 6.31 -10.91
CA LEU A 90 20.46 6.19 -9.49
C LEU A 90 20.98 4.91 -8.84
N LEU A 91 21.20 3.85 -9.62
CA LEU A 91 21.82 2.60 -9.14
C LEU A 91 23.33 2.76 -8.97
N GLU A 92 23.97 3.58 -9.81
CA GLU A 92 25.41 3.87 -9.75
C GLU A 92 25.78 4.91 -8.69
N ASP A 93 24.82 5.72 -8.24
CA ASP A 93 25.02 6.72 -7.18
C ASP A 93 25.16 6.06 -5.80
N GLN A 94 26.41 5.91 -5.35
CA GLN A 94 26.75 5.36 -4.04
C GLN A 94 26.11 6.11 -2.87
N SER A 95 25.79 7.40 -3.02
CA SER A 95 25.13 8.18 -1.96
C SER A 95 23.69 7.72 -1.70
N LEU A 96 23.09 6.97 -2.62
CA LEU A 96 21.74 6.42 -2.52
C LEU A 96 21.72 4.99 -1.97
N GLN A 97 22.85 4.39 -1.64
CA GLN A 97 22.90 2.98 -1.22
C GLN A 97 22.00 2.69 0.00
N THR A 98 21.96 3.56 1.00
CA THR A 98 21.06 3.43 2.15
C THR A 98 19.58 3.55 1.76
N ARG A 99 19.26 4.36 0.75
CA ARG A 99 17.88 4.50 0.24
C ARG A 99 17.43 3.27 -0.52
N TRP A 100 18.34 2.64 -1.27
CA TRP A 100 18.09 1.36 -1.92
C TRP A 100 17.84 0.26 -0.91
N GLU A 101 18.66 0.16 0.14
CA GLU A 101 18.44 -0.81 1.23
C GLU A 101 17.07 -0.57 1.90
N ALA A 102 16.73 0.68 2.22
CA ALA A 102 15.43 1.02 2.77
C ALA A 102 14.27 0.61 1.84
N LEU A 103 14.41 0.82 0.52
CA LEU A 103 13.42 0.39 -0.46
C LEU A 103 13.29 -1.14 -0.50
N PHE A 104 14.41 -1.88 -0.47
CA PHE A 104 14.36 -3.34 -0.39
C PHE A 104 13.65 -3.82 0.88
N GLN A 105 13.91 -3.21 2.04
CA GLN A 105 13.20 -3.53 3.27
C GLN A 105 11.70 -3.22 3.18
N LEU A 106 11.34 -2.08 2.57
CA LEU A 106 9.94 -1.70 2.34
C LEU A 106 9.21 -2.72 1.44
N LEU A 107 9.85 -3.20 0.37
CA LEU A 107 9.30 -4.19 -0.57
C LEU A 107 9.21 -5.60 0.01
N ARG A 108 9.96 -5.90 1.07
CA ARG A 108 9.90 -7.18 1.80
C ARG A 108 8.76 -7.24 2.82
N ARG A 109 8.04 -6.15 3.03
CA ARG A 109 6.94 -6.12 3.99
C ARG A 109 5.79 -7.05 3.58
N PRO A 110 5.05 -7.64 4.54
CA PRO A 110 4.04 -8.66 4.25
C PRO A 110 2.91 -8.23 3.30
N TRP A 111 2.70 -6.92 3.12
CA TRP A 111 1.69 -6.44 2.18
C TRP A 111 1.97 -6.96 0.77
N TRP A 112 3.23 -6.87 0.29
CA TRP A 112 3.64 -7.19 -1.08
C TRP A 112 3.51 -8.66 -1.49
N SER A 113 3.38 -9.58 -0.54
CA SER A 113 3.20 -11.02 -0.80
C SER A 113 1.75 -11.48 -0.82
N ARG A 114 0.78 -10.56 -0.62
CA ARG A 114 -0.65 -10.91 -0.62
C ARG A 114 -1.17 -11.06 -2.05
N ALA A 115 -1.76 -12.22 -2.35
CA ALA A 115 -2.38 -12.48 -3.66
C ALA A 115 -3.44 -11.43 -4.06
N TRP A 116 -4.11 -10.83 -3.08
CA TRP A 116 -5.23 -9.89 -3.29
C TRP A 116 -4.80 -8.46 -3.64
N ILE A 117 -3.51 -8.12 -3.65
CA ILE A 117 -3.04 -6.78 -4.03
C ILE A 117 -3.51 -6.37 -5.42
N LEU A 118 -3.59 -7.33 -6.35
CA LEU A 118 -4.06 -7.05 -7.71
C LEU A 118 -5.48 -6.48 -7.70
N GLN A 119 -6.38 -7.02 -6.88
CA GLN A 119 -7.75 -6.50 -6.78
C GLN A 119 -7.79 -5.16 -6.04
N GLU A 120 -6.97 -4.99 -5.00
CA GLU A 120 -6.87 -3.75 -4.23
C GLU A 120 -6.35 -2.59 -5.09
N TYR A 121 -5.39 -2.85 -5.98
CA TYR A 121 -4.68 -1.82 -6.75
C TYR A 121 -5.29 -1.57 -8.15
N VAL A 122 -5.53 -2.62 -8.93
CA VAL A 122 -5.95 -2.48 -10.35
C VAL A 122 -7.34 -1.89 -10.48
N VAL A 123 -8.22 -2.17 -9.52
CA VAL A 123 -9.65 -1.84 -9.59
C VAL A 123 -9.97 -0.49 -8.95
N ALA A 124 -9.08 -0.02 -8.08
CA ALA A 124 -9.29 1.21 -7.34
C ALA A 124 -9.27 2.43 -8.25
N LYS A 125 -10.22 3.34 -8.05
CA LYS A 125 -10.19 4.66 -8.70
C LYS A 125 -8.98 5.49 -8.28
N THR A 126 -8.54 5.30 -7.04
CA THR A 126 -7.39 6.01 -6.46
C THR A 126 -6.84 5.15 -5.33
N VAL A 127 -5.52 4.93 -5.35
CA VAL A 127 -4.77 4.25 -4.28
C VAL A 127 -3.88 5.28 -3.59
N VAL A 128 -3.91 5.30 -2.26
CA VAL A 128 -3.13 6.21 -1.41
C VAL A 128 -2.41 5.45 -0.32
#